data_AF-A0ABD6VK18-F1
#
_entry.id   AF-A0ABD6VK18-F1
#
_cell.length_a   1.000
_cell.length_b   1.000
_cell.length_c   1.000
_cell.angle_alpha   90.00
_cell.angle_beta   90.00
_cell.angle_gamma   90.00
#
_symmetry.space_group_name_H-M   'P 1'
#
loop_
_entity.id
_entity.type
_entity.pdbx_description
1 polymer ?
#
loop_
_entity_poly.entity_id
_entity_poly.type
_entity_poly.pdbx_seq_one_letter_code
_entity_poly.pdbx_strand_id
1 'polypeptide(L)'
;MDFSLRVSAADSERATPAAVHPPRERRQVNHLGKMKMLGLLHLLWENTGLNEWAPWLEGKRRLTTVMTRLQKEASSIKQGRTVLADVLLLQGNEHTNKKAVSYACANSRRLIVISELNKWSPALIASNNLPLVGTTKTSPPAGMPYLTIDNLRWESALARFPRDVAWWQRGGKIIAIAVTDVPEERKSAKSNRVYFSACVRQVVLMMVSERWIPLDSSYEGIIEEKLAKERRQFTKPLIYDSAEDQYHPDFLLTDINGSDYVPLEVWGRDTEDYLQHRAVKEEWYQQEFGDAWWSWDAVRDPRSEEIPTFPLRKEYYEFRYPIEKKS
;
A
#
# COMPACT_ATOMS: atom_id res chain seq x y z
N MET A 1 19.92 12.61 -1.68
CA MET A 1 20.11 12.51 -0.22
C MET A 1 18.87 11.84 0.35
N ASP A 2 18.98 10.56 0.70
CA ASP A 2 17.98 9.92 1.55
C ASP A 2 18.00 10.64 2.90
N PHE A 3 16.86 11.18 3.32
CA PHE A 3 16.70 11.71 4.67
C PHE A 3 16.66 10.52 5.64
N SER A 4 17.82 9.97 5.94
CA SER A 4 18.02 9.00 7.01
C SER A 4 18.33 9.75 8.29
N LEU A 5 17.49 9.60 9.30
CA LEU A 5 17.80 10.01 10.67
C LEU A 5 18.65 8.89 11.30
N ARG A 6 19.72 9.17 12.06
CA ARG A 6 20.70 8.19 12.63
C ARG A 6 20.14 7.47 13.90
N VAL A 7 20.57 6.28 14.39
CA VAL A 7 21.90 5.66 14.62
C VAL A 7 21.82 4.10 14.68
N SER A 8 22.98 3.46 14.48
CA SER A 8 23.58 2.16 14.90
C SER A 8 22.75 1.03 15.57
N ALA A 9 23.00 -0.20 15.10
CA ALA A 9 22.91 -1.43 15.88
C ALA A 9 24.23 -2.22 15.69
N ALA A 10 24.76 -2.77 16.78
CA ALA A 10 25.92 -3.64 16.75
C ALA A 10 25.51 -5.04 16.24
N ASP A 11 26.36 -5.62 15.41
CA ASP A 11 26.23 -6.98 14.85
C ASP A 11 26.38 -8.06 15.93
N SER A 12 25.64 -9.17 15.77
CA SER A 12 26.22 -10.53 15.87
C SER A 12 25.30 -11.61 15.29
N GLU A 13 25.78 -12.21 14.20
CA GLU A 13 25.71 -13.58 13.66
C GLU A 13 24.57 -14.58 13.99
N ARG A 14 23.83 -14.92 12.92
CA ARG A 14 23.16 -16.18 12.48
C ARG A 14 22.61 -17.19 13.50
N ALA A 15 21.27 -17.30 13.49
CA ALA A 15 20.53 -18.53 13.18
C ALA A 15 19.15 -18.18 12.53
N THR A 16 18.92 -18.58 11.27
CA THR A 16 17.61 -18.67 10.58
C THR A 16 17.01 -20.07 10.87
N PRO A 17 15.67 -20.31 10.95
CA PRO A 17 14.50 -19.53 10.50
C PRO A 17 13.30 -19.38 11.49
N ALA A 18 12.38 -18.43 11.21
CA ALA A 18 10.90 -18.35 11.48
C ALA A 18 10.47 -16.87 11.27
N ALA A 19 9.32 -16.48 10.67
CA ALA A 19 7.99 -17.10 10.72
C ALA A 19 7.08 -16.76 9.52
N VAL A 20 6.18 -17.68 9.21
CA VAL A 20 4.84 -17.33 8.70
C VAL A 20 3.97 -17.02 9.91
N HIS A 21 3.53 -15.77 10.04
CA HIS A 21 2.61 -15.41 11.11
C HIS A 21 1.16 -15.67 10.68
N PRO A 22 0.29 -16.22 11.56
CA PRO A 22 -1.16 -16.02 11.45
C PRO A 22 -1.48 -14.50 11.39
N PRO A 23 -2.73 -14.05 11.19
CA PRO A 23 -3.05 -12.62 11.22
C PRO A 23 -2.34 -11.95 12.40
N ARG A 24 -1.35 -11.08 12.11
CA ARG A 24 -0.48 -10.53 13.14
C ARG A 24 -1.37 -9.81 14.15
N GLU A 25 -1.20 -10.09 15.43
CA GLU A 25 -1.86 -9.27 16.46
C GLU A 25 -1.47 -7.81 16.22
N ARG A 26 -2.46 -6.91 16.32
CA ARG A 26 -2.26 -5.48 16.06
C ARG A 26 -1.02 -4.98 16.81
N ARG A 27 -0.02 -4.53 16.06
CA ARG A 27 1.20 -4.00 16.66
C ARG A 27 0.86 -2.64 17.28
N GLN A 28 0.82 -2.58 18.61
CA GLN A 28 0.71 -1.30 19.34
C GLN A 28 2.03 -0.54 19.20
N VAL A 29 2.19 0.16 18.09
CA VAL A 29 3.34 1.04 17.87
C VAL A 29 3.09 2.36 18.61
N ASN A 30 3.32 2.36 19.92
CA ASN A 30 3.20 3.56 20.75
C ASN A 30 4.27 4.62 20.38
N HIS A 31 5.38 4.17 19.79
CA HIS A 31 6.46 5.00 19.24
C HIS A 31 6.99 4.39 17.94
N LEU A 32 6.99 5.16 16.86
CA LEU A 32 7.63 4.75 15.61
C LEU A 32 9.15 4.76 15.77
N GLY A 33 9.76 3.58 15.66
CA GLY A 33 11.18 3.45 15.31
C GLY A 33 11.44 4.00 13.90
N LYS A 34 12.68 3.95 13.41
CA LYS A 34 12.96 4.38 12.04
C LYS A 34 12.27 3.45 11.05
N MET A 35 11.38 4.00 10.26
CA MET A 35 10.68 3.28 9.21
C MET A 35 10.70 4.12 7.92
N LYS A 36 10.88 3.46 6.79
CA LYS A 36 10.75 4.11 5.47
C LYS A 36 9.29 4.53 5.26
N MET A 37 9.05 5.53 4.42
CA MET A 37 7.68 6.00 4.11
C MET A 37 6.76 4.88 3.60
N LEU A 38 7.28 3.95 2.79
CA LEU A 38 6.53 2.77 2.35
C LEU A 38 6.16 1.87 3.54
N GLY A 39 7.09 1.67 4.47
CA GLY A 39 6.81 0.91 5.69
C GLY A 39 5.74 1.55 6.57
N LEU A 40 5.70 2.90 6.67
CA LEU A 40 4.60 3.60 7.35
C LEU A 40 3.26 3.34 6.67
N LEU A 41 3.24 3.36 5.34
CA LEU A 41 2.04 3.05 4.59
C LEU A 41 1.58 1.61 4.81
N HIS A 42 2.50 0.64 4.78
CA HIS A 42 2.23 -0.76 5.06
C HIS A 42 1.72 -0.99 6.48
N LEU A 43 2.36 -0.39 7.50
CA LEU A 43 1.92 -0.47 8.89
C LEU A 43 0.49 0.04 9.05
N LEU A 44 0.17 1.21 8.46
CA LEU A 44 -1.19 1.75 8.49
C LEU A 44 -2.19 0.81 7.81
N TRP A 45 -1.82 0.21 6.68
CA TRP A 45 -2.67 -0.75 5.98
C TRP A 45 -2.93 -2.01 6.80
N GLU A 46 -1.87 -2.58 7.40
CA GLU A 46 -1.97 -3.79 8.21
C GLU A 46 -2.79 -3.56 9.49
N ASN A 47 -2.47 -2.51 10.26
CA ASN A 47 -3.18 -2.22 11.51
C ASN A 47 -4.68 -1.92 11.30
N THR A 48 -5.06 -1.50 10.09
CA THR A 48 -6.45 -1.21 9.73
C THR A 48 -7.18 -2.37 9.01
N GLY A 49 -6.50 -3.50 8.81
CA GLY A 49 -7.03 -4.67 8.08
C GLY A 49 -7.38 -4.35 6.63
N LEU A 50 -6.62 -3.45 6.00
CA LEU A 50 -6.77 -3.10 4.58
C LEU A 50 -5.99 -4.06 3.67
N ASN A 51 -5.07 -4.84 4.24
CA ASN A 51 -4.39 -5.94 3.57
C ASN A 51 -5.17 -7.27 3.62
N GLU A 52 -6.24 -7.34 4.39
CA GLU A 52 -7.14 -8.50 4.46
C GLU A 52 -8.27 -8.37 3.45
N TRP A 53 -8.87 -9.47 3.01
CA TRP A 53 -10.11 -9.46 2.23
C TRP A 53 -11.02 -10.62 2.64
N ALA A 54 -12.32 -10.38 2.54
CA ALA A 54 -13.34 -11.39 2.75
C ALA A 54 -14.59 -11.05 1.94
N PRO A 55 -15.39 -12.05 1.53
CA PRO A 55 -16.56 -11.83 0.69
C PRO A 55 -17.59 -10.84 1.27
N TRP A 56 -17.73 -10.76 2.59
CA TRP A 56 -18.67 -9.85 3.25
C TRP A 56 -18.26 -8.37 3.22
N LEU A 57 -17.03 -8.06 2.75
CA LEU A 57 -16.53 -6.70 2.55
C LEU A 57 -16.85 -6.15 1.16
N GLU A 58 -17.33 -6.99 0.25
CA GLU A 58 -17.77 -6.60 -1.08
C GLU A 58 -18.80 -5.46 -1.00
N GLY A 59 -18.59 -4.41 -1.80
CA GLY A 59 -19.39 -3.18 -1.77
C GLY A 59 -19.30 -2.31 -0.49
N LYS A 60 -18.67 -2.80 0.59
CA LYS A 60 -18.51 -2.08 1.88
C LYS A 60 -17.18 -1.38 2.01
N ARG A 61 -16.10 -1.90 1.43
CA ARG A 61 -14.78 -1.25 1.46
C ARG A 61 -14.70 -0.13 0.42
N ARG A 62 -15.33 1.00 0.74
CA ARG A 62 -15.31 2.22 -0.08
C ARG A 62 -14.18 3.15 0.35
N LEU A 63 -13.83 4.11 -0.50
CA LEU A 63 -12.83 5.16 -0.21
C LEU A 63 -13.02 5.78 1.18
N THR A 64 -14.25 6.18 1.53
CA THR A 64 -14.55 6.80 2.82
C THR A 64 -14.23 5.87 3.99
N THR A 65 -14.52 4.57 3.85
CA THR A 65 -14.17 3.54 4.85
C THR A 65 -12.67 3.42 5.02
N VAL A 66 -11.93 3.37 3.91
CA VAL A 66 -10.46 3.29 3.90
C VAL A 66 -9.87 4.51 4.61
N MET A 67 -10.21 5.72 4.16
CA MET A 67 -9.66 6.97 4.71
C MET A 67 -10.06 7.18 6.17
N THR A 68 -11.26 6.78 6.58
CA THR A 68 -11.67 6.85 8.00
C THR A 68 -10.86 5.91 8.88
N ARG A 69 -10.58 4.68 8.42
CA ARG A 69 -9.75 3.73 9.16
C ARG A 69 -8.32 4.25 9.30
N LEU A 70 -7.73 4.77 8.23
CA LEU A 70 -6.41 5.37 8.24
C LEU A 70 -6.34 6.58 9.20
N GLN A 71 -7.34 7.45 9.20
CA GLN A 71 -7.40 8.58 10.13
C GLN A 71 -7.44 8.13 11.59
N LYS A 72 -8.26 7.11 11.88
CA LYS A 72 -8.39 6.55 13.23
C LYS A 72 -7.06 5.96 13.71
N GLU A 73 -6.40 5.16 12.86
CA GLU A 73 -5.10 4.59 13.18
C GLU A 73 -4.02 5.66 13.34
N ALA A 74 -4.00 6.68 12.47
CA ALA A 74 -3.06 7.79 12.59
C ALA A 74 -3.20 8.57 13.91
N SER A 75 -4.32 8.45 14.62
CA SER A 75 -4.55 9.12 15.90
C SER A 75 -3.87 8.41 17.08
N SER A 76 -3.49 7.14 16.93
CA SER A 76 -2.74 6.38 17.93
C SER A 76 -1.22 6.53 17.76
N ILE A 77 -0.77 6.90 16.55
CA ILE A 77 0.64 6.95 16.18
C ILE A 77 1.26 8.31 16.52
N LYS A 78 2.37 8.30 17.27
CA LYS A 78 3.10 9.51 17.68
C LYS A 78 4.57 9.48 17.27
N GLN A 79 5.07 10.65 16.86
CA GLN A 79 6.50 10.91 16.69
C GLN A 79 6.89 12.16 17.50
N GLY A 80 7.66 11.94 18.57
CA GLY A 80 7.93 13.00 19.55
C GLY A 80 6.63 13.53 20.16
N ARG A 81 6.34 14.82 19.96
CA ARG A 81 5.12 15.49 20.46
C ARG A 81 4.01 15.60 19.41
N THR A 82 4.23 15.11 18.20
CA THR A 82 3.26 15.23 17.10
C THR A 82 2.54 13.91 16.90
N VAL A 83 1.21 13.95 16.92
CA VAL A 83 0.35 12.83 16.51
C VAL A 83 0.29 12.83 14.98
N LEU A 84 0.38 11.66 14.35
CA LEU A 84 0.35 11.56 12.88
C LEU A 84 -0.94 12.18 12.31
N ALA A 85 -2.08 11.92 12.95
CA ALA A 85 -3.38 12.50 12.57
C ALA A 85 -3.42 14.03 12.52
N ASP A 86 -2.59 14.74 13.30
CA ASP A 86 -2.57 16.21 13.34
C ASP A 86 -1.85 16.83 12.13
N VAL A 87 -1.09 16.03 11.38
CA VAL A 87 -0.33 16.45 10.21
C VAL A 87 -0.66 15.64 8.95
N LEU A 88 -1.64 14.74 9.03
CA LEU A 88 -2.04 13.84 7.95
C LEU A 88 -3.15 14.47 7.09
N LEU A 89 -2.93 14.46 5.77
CA LEU A 89 -3.92 14.81 4.77
C LEU A 89 -4.42 13.55 4.07
N LEU A 90 -5.74 13.37 4.03
CA LEU A 90 -6.40 12.22 3.42
C LEU A 90 -7.43 12.64 2.36
N GLN A 91 -7.57 11.83 1.32
CA GLN A 91 -8.54 12.07 0.26
C GLN A 91 -9.97 12.15 0.82
N GLY A 92 -10.72 13.18 0.41
CA GLY A 92 -12.12 13.36 0.82
C GLY A 92 -12.35 13.89 2.24
N ASN A 93 -11.30 14.13 3.02
CA ASN A 93 -11.40 14.58 4.42
C ASN A 93 -11.25 16.11 4.58
N GLU A 94 -12.03 16.91 3.86
CA GLU A 94 -11.84 18.37 3.75
C GLU A 94 -11.66 19.09 5.11
N HIS A 95 -12.55 18.84 6.06
CA HIS A 95 -12.53 19.51 7.37
C HIS A 95 -11.28 19.14 8.18
N THR A 96 -10.94 17.85 8.24
CA THR A 96 -9.75 17.36 8.93
C THR A 96 -8.48 17.83 8.26
N ASN A 97 -8.43 17.84 6.93
CA ASN A 97 -7.30 18.35 6.16
C ASN A 97 -7.05 19.84 6.48
N LYS A 98 -8.09 20.68 6.51
CA LYS A 98 -7.96 22.11 6.89
C LYS A 98 -7.39 22.26 8.31
N LYS A 99 -7.85 21.45 9.26
CA LYS A 99 -7.32 21.44 10.64
C LYS A 99 -5.84 21.04 10.67
N ALA A 100 -5.46 20.00 9.94
CA ALA A 100 -4.08 19.54 9.85
C ALA A 100 -3.16 20.61 9.24
N VAL A 101 -3.60 21.31 8.18
CA VAL A 101 -2.87 22.44 7.60
C VAL A 101 -2.68 23.56 8.63
N SER A 102 -3.75 23.98 9.31
CA SER A 102 -3.65 25.03 10.33
C SER A 102 -2.72 24.65 11.48
N TYR A 103 -2.81 23.40 11.97
CA TYR A 103 -1.92 22.88 13.00
C TYR A 103 -0.45 22.88 12.54
N ALA A 104 -0.20 22.43 11.32
CA ALA A 104 1.13 22.36 10.74
C ALA A 104 1.76 23.75 10.59
N CYS A 105 1.00 24.75 10.12
CA CYS A 105 1.43 26.15 10.07
C CYS A 105 1.80 26.66 11.47
N ALA A 106 0.89 26.51 12.44
CA ALA A 106 1.06 27.05 13.80
C ALA A 106 2.23 26.42 14.56
N ASN A 107 2.54 25.15 14.28
CA ASN A 107 3.55 24.38 15.01
C ASN A 107 4.81 24.10 14.19
N SER A 108 4.97 24.74 13.03
CA SER A 108 6.11 24.53 12.11
C SER A 108 6.34 23.04 11.80
N ARG A 109 5.26 22.32 11.47
CA ARG A 109 5.30 20.89 11.14
C ARG A 109 5.14 20.65 9.66
N ARG A 110 5.79 19.59 9.18
CA ARG A 110 5.61 19.06 7.83
C ARG A 110 4.31 18.27 7.76
N LEU A 111 3.66 18.29 6.60
CA LEU A 111 2.50 17.46 6.35
C LEU A 111 2.92 16.10 5.79
N ILE A 112 2.10 15.10 6.07
CA ILE A 112 2.12 13.80 5.41
C ILE A 112 0.80 13.67 4.63
N VAL A 113 0.85 13.18 3.41
CA VAL A 113 -0.32 13.05 2.54
C VAL A 113 -0.46 11.60 2.13
N ILE A 114 -1.65 11.02 2.27
CA ILE A 114 -2.01 9.70 1.72
C ILE A 114 -3.26 9.88 0.87
N SER A 115 -3.14 9.63 -0.44
CA SER A 115 -4.26 9.79 -1.38
C SER A 115 -4.04 8.93 -2.61
N GLU A 116 -5.13 8.54 -3.27
CA GLU A 116 -5.06 7.98 -4.62
C GLU A 116 -4.50 9.06 -5.58
N LEU A 117 -3.72 8.65 -6.57
CA LEU A 117 -3.38 9.49 -7.71
C LEU A 117 -4.57 9.60 -8.67
N ASN A 118 -4.72 10.75 -9.33
CA ASN A 118 -5.59 10.90 -10.49
C ASN A 118 -5.26 9.81 -11.52
N LYS A 119 -6.23 9.50 -12.40
CA LYS A 119 -5.96 8.67 -13.57
C LYS A 119 -4.78 9.25 -14.36
N TRP A 120 -3.95 8.37 -14.90
CA TRP A 120 -2.79 8.75 -15.69
C TRP A 120 -3.19 9.77 -16.77
N SER A 121 -2.52 10.92 -16.77
CA SER A 121 -2.75 11.98 -17.75
C SER A 121 -1.44 12.72 -18.01
N PRO A 122 -0.94 12.75 -19.25
CA PRO A 122 0.25 13.52 -19.60
C PRO A 122 0.18 14.99 -19.16
N ALA A 123 -1.02 15.59 -19.22
CA ALA A 123 -1.23 16.98 -18.84
C ALA A 123 -1.11 17.23 -17.33
N LEU A 124 -1.51 16.27 -16.48
CA LEU A 124 -1.35 16.39 -15.03
C LEU A 124 0.08 16.09 -14.59
N ILE A 125 0.77 15.19 -15.30
CA ILE A 125 2.17 14.86 -15.05
C ILE A 125 3.09 16.01 -15.42
N ALA A 126 2.77 16.75 -16.48
CA ALA A 126 3.48 17.97 -16.86
C ALA A 126 3.18 19.17 -15.94
N SER A 127 2.31 19.01 -14.93
CA SER A 127 2.02 20.07 -13.97
C SER A 127 2.97 19.99 -12.77
N ASN A 128 3.37 21.14 -12.22
CA ASN A 128 4.20 21.21 -11.01
C ASN A 128 3.43 20.87 -9.71
N ASN A 129 2.33 20.12 -9.79
CA ASN A 129 1.54 19.70 -8.64
C ASN A 129 1.49 18.18 -8.56
N LEU A 130 1.51 17.64 -7.35
CA LEU A 130 1.30 16.22 -7.13
C LEU A 130 -0.11 15.83 -7.63
N PRO A 131 -0.24 14.87 -8.57
CA PRO A 131 -1.49 14.60 -9.26
C PRO A 131 -2.40 13.71 -8.42
N LEU A 132 -2.75 14.14 -7.20
CA LEU A 132 -3.70 13.47 -6.33
C LEU A 132 -5.13 13.56 -6.88
N VAL A 133 -5.99 12.60 -6.55
CA VAL A 133 -7.42 12.71 -6.87
C VAL A 133 -8.00 14.02 -6.36
N GLY A 134 -8.61 14.80 -7.26
CA GLY A 134 -9.14 16.14 -6.98
C GLY A 134 -8.17 17.28 -7.33
N THR A 135 -6.89 17.00 -7.58
CA THR A 135 -5.96 17.98 -8.16
C THR A 135 -6.40 18.29 -9.60
N THR A 136 -6.56 19.57 -9.90
CA THR A 136 -6.74 20.09 -11.26
C THR A 136 -5.62 21.08 -11.57
N LYS A 137 -5.60 21.65 -12.79
CA LYS A 137 -4.63 22.70 -13.15
C LYS A 137 -4.68 23.91 -12.21
N THR A 138 -5.83 24.18 -11.59
CA THR A 138 -6.09 25.44 -10.88
C THR A 138 -6.62 25.26 -9.46
N SER A 139 -6.73 24.02 -8.97
CA SER A 139 -7.28 23.74 -7.65
C SER A 139 -6.64 22.49 -7.04
N PRO A 140 -6.28 22.50 -5.74
CA PRO A 140 -5.88 21.31 -5.03
C PRO A 140 -7.11 20.47 -4.65
N PRO A 141 -6.91 19.23 -4.17
CA PRO A 141 -7.97 18.44 -3.54
C PRO A 141 -8.63 19.18 -2.37
N ALA A 142 -9.88 18.82 -2.07
CA ALA A 142 -10.67 19.48 -1.03
C ALA A 142 -9.95 19.48 0.34
N GLY A 143 -9.78 20.69 0.89
CA GLY A 143 -9.12 20.92 2.18
C GLY A 143 -7.60 20.74 2.20
N MET A 144 -6.98 20.37 1.08
CA MET A 144 -5.52 20.25 0.96
C MET A 144 -4.89 21.56 0.44
N PRO A 145 -3.62 21.86 0.78
CA PRO A 145 -2.88 22.95 0.17
C PRO A 145 -2.49 22.59 -1.27
N TYR A 146 -1.99 23.56 -2.04
CA TYR A 146 -1.27 23.25 -3.28
C TYR A 146 0.03 22.52 -2.96
N LEU A 147 0.08 21.25 -3.33
CA LEU A 147 1.22 20.36 -3.14
C LEU A 147 2.11 20.42 -4.37
N THR A 148 3.07 21.33 -4.37
CA THR A 148 3.97 21.50 -5.50
C THR A 148 5.08 20.47 -5.49
N ILE A 149 5.47 19.96 -6.64
CA ILE A 149 6.61 19.05 -6.78
C ILE A 149 7.45 19.47 -7.98
N ASP A 150 8.76 19.53 -7.76
CA ASP A 150 9.73 19.81 -8.82
C ASP A 150 9.82 18.64 -9.80
N ASN A 151 9.98 18.93 -11.09
CA ASN A 151 9.97 17.92 -12.15
C ASN A 151 11.05 16.85 -11.96
N LEU A 152 12.28 17.23 -11.61
CA LEU A 152 13.36 16.26 -11.40
C LEU A 152 13.05 15.33 -10.22
N ARG A 153 12.43 15.87 -9.17
CA ARG A 153 11.99 15.07 -8.02
C ARG A 153 10.86 14.13 -8.37
N TRP A 154 9.91 14.57 -9.21
CA TRP A 154 8.81 13.74 -9.66
C TRP A 154 9.29 12.63 -10.58
N GLU A 155 10.11 12.94 -11.57
CA GLU A 155 10.74 11.95 -12.48
C GLU A 155 11.58 10.95 -11.70
N SER A 156 12.38 11.40 -10.73
CA SER A 156 13.14 10.52 -9.84
C SER A 156 12.23 9.61 -8.99
N ALA A 157 11.03 10.06 -8.61
CA ALA A 157 10.07 9.20 -7.96
C ALA A 157 9.50 8.15 -8.91
N LEU A 158 9.08 8.54 -10.11
CA LEU A 158 8.57 7.61 -11.12
C LEU A 158 9.61 6.55 -11.49
N ALA A 159 10.89 6.93 -11.64
CA ALA A 159 11.99 6.03 -11.94
C ALA A 159 12.29 5.03 -10.81
N ARG A 160 11.99 5.37 -9.54
CA ARG A 160 12.14 4.44 -8.40
C ARG A 160 11.04 3.39 -8.31
N PHE A 161 9.89 3.64 -8.94
CA PHE A 161 8.70 2.78 -8.88
C PHE A 161 8.22 2.39 -10.29
N PRO A 162 9.07 1.78 -11.14
CA PRO A 162 8.73 1.53 -12.55
C PRO A 162 7.52 0.61 -12.72
N ARG A 163 7.33 -0.35 -11.80
CA ARG A 163 6.17 -1.27 -11.82
C ARG A 163 4.87 -0.52 -11.51
N ASP A 164 4.86 0.30 -10.47
CA ASP A 164 3.73 1.15 -10.10
C ASP A 164 3.36 2.11 -11.23
N VAL A 165 4.35 2.71 -11.88
CA VAL A 165 4.11 3.60 -13.03
C VAL A 165 3.49 2.83 -14.19
N ALA A 166 3.98 1.65 -14.51
CA ALA A 166 3.42 0.83 -15.58
C ALA A 166 1.99 0.34 -15.26
N TRP A 167 1.70 0.04 -13.99
CA TRP A 167 0.33 -0.26 -13.51
C TRP A 167 -0.58 0.96 -13.66
N TRP A 168 -0.12 2.12 -13.21
CA TRP A 168 -0.86 3.38 -13.30
C TRP A 168 -1.20 3.80 -14.73
N GLN A 169 -0.24 3.67 -15.65
CA GLN A 169 -0.41 3.95 -17.07
C GLN A 169 -1.47 3.08 -17.74
N ARG A 170 -1.67 1.85 -17.24
CA ARG A 170 -2.73 0.93 -17.71
C ARG A 170 -4.08 1.17 -17.03
N GLY A 171 -4.20 2.23 -16.24
CA GLY A 171 -5.43 2.60 -15.53
C GLY A 171 -5.54 2.01 -14.12
N GLY A 172 -4.50 1.33 -13.64
CA GLY A 172 -4.45 0.81 -12.28
C GLY A 172 -4.39 1.92 -11.22
N LYS A 173 -4.90 1.61 -10.03
CA LYS A 173 -4.91 2.53 -8.89
C LYS A 173 -3.55 2.59 -8.21
N ILE A 174 -3.12 3.80 -7.87
CA ILE A 174 -1.93 4.07 -7.06
C ILE A 174 -2.33 4.87 -5.84
N ILE A 175 -1.90 4.41 -4.66
CA ILE A 175 -1.81 5.26 -3.48
C ILE A 175 -0.44 5.92 -3.46
N ALA A 176 -0.43 7.25 -3.33
CA ALA A 176 0.77 8.00 -3.04
C ALA A 176 0.82 8.33 -1.55
N ILE A 177 1.98 8.10 -0.92
CA ILE A 177 2.33 8.72 0.35
C ILE A 177 3.43 9.76 0.13
N ALA A 178 3.18 10.99 0.55
CA ALA A 178 4.09 12.11 0.34
C ALA A 178 4.37 12.86 1.65
N VAL A 179 5.58 13.40 1.78
CA VAL A 179 5.96 14.31 2.87
C VAL A 179 6.36 15.66 2.28
N THR A 180 5.91 16.74 2.91
CA THR A 180 6.14 18.11 2.44
C THR A 180 7.16 18.85 3.30
N ASP A 181 7.46 20.10 2.98
CA ASP A 181 7.91 21.08 3.97
C ASP A 181 6.74 21.62 4.80
N VAL A 182 7.00 22.63 5.63
CA VAL A 182 5.95 23.31 6.39
C VAL A 182 5.05 24.05 5.40
N PRO A 183 3.72 23.88 5.45
CA PRO A 183 2.81 24.63 4.59
C PRO A 183 2.91 26.13 4.89
N GLU A 184 2.83 26.93 3.83
CA GLU A 184 2.88 28.38 3.91
C GLU A 184 1.59 28.99 3.40
N GLU A 185 1.12 30.01 4.11
CA GLU A 185 0.02 30.86 3.64
C GLU A 185 0.48 31.69 2.45
N ARG A 186 -0.41 31.83 1.47
CA ARG A 186 -0.21 32.56 0.23
C ARG A 186 -1.45 33.38 -0.07
N LYS A 187 -1.26 34.50 -0.76
CA LYS A 187 -2.35 35.34 -1.24
C LYS A 187 -2.31 35.43 -2.76
N SER A 188 -3.43 35.15 -3.41
CA SER A 188 -3.55 35.29 -4.86
C SER A 188 -3.51 36.77 -5.23
N ALA A 189 -2.54 37.18 -6.06
CA ALA A 189 -2.48 38.56 -6.55
C ALA A 189 -3.70 38.95 -7.39
N LYS A 190 -4.31 37.99 -8.10
CA LYS A 190 -5.47 38.23 -8.98
C LYS A 190 -6.80 38.29 -8.22
N SER A 191 -7.00 37.40 -7.26
CA SER A 191 -8.31 37.22 -6.58
C SER A 191 -8.30 37.63 -5.11
N ASN A 192 -7.16 38.07 -4.57
CA ASN A 192 -6.94 38.39 -3.17
C ASN A 192 -7.27 37.24 -2.19
N ARG A 193 -7.56 36.04 -2.71
CA ARG A 193 -7.93 34.85 -1.94
C ARG A 193 -6.70 34.28 -1.24
N VAL A 194 -6.85 33.99 0.04
CA VAL A 194 -5.86 33.26 0.84
C VAL A 194 -5.93 31.77 0.49
N TYR A 195 -4.77 31.15 0.32
CA TYR A 195 -4.62 29.72 0.10
C TYR A 195 -3.32 29.23 0.75
N PHE A 196 -3.17 27.92 0.91
CA PHE A 196 -1.94 27.32 1.44
C PHE A 196 -1.20 26.58 0.33
N SER A 197 0.12 26.54 0.42
CA SER A 197 0.98 25.74 -0.46
C SER A 197 2.10 25.09 0.35
N ALA A 198 2.51 23.89 -0.05
CA ALA A 198 3.66 23.19 0.51
C ALA A 198 4.41 22.46 -0.63
N CYS A 199 5.73 22.41 -0.57
CA CYS A 199 6.54 21.67 -1.53
C CYS A 199 6.72 20.23 -1.06
N VAL A 200 6.34 19.28 -1.93
CA VAL A 200 6.58 17.86 -1.74
C VAL A 200 8.08 17.57 -1.80
N ARG A 201 8.60 16.98 -0.73
CA ARG A 201 10.02 16.64 -0.55
C ARG A 201 10.33 15.21 -0.92
N GLN A 202 9.38 14.31 -0.71
CA GLN A 202 9.48 12.91 -1.10
C GLN A 202 8.07 12.36 -1.34
N VAL A 203 7.98 11.47 -2.32
CA VAL A 203 6.78 10.68 -2.61
C VAL A 203 7.18 9.23 -2.83
N VAL A 204 6.33 8.34 -2.35
CA VAL A 204 6.38 6.89 -2.52
C VAL A 204 5.05 6.45 -3.09
N LEU A 205 5.10 5.50 -4.02
CA LEU A 205 3.94 4.93 -4.69
C LEU A 205 3.72 3.51 -4.17
N MET A 206 2.45 3.11 -4.14
CA MET A 206 2.03 1.75 -3.84
C MET A 206 0.86 1.39 -4.75
N MET A 207 1.04 0.35 -5.56
CA MET A 207 -0.07 -0.25 -6.32
C MET A 207 -1.12 -0.81 -5.38
N VAL A 208 -2.39 -0.59 -5.72
CA VAL A 208 -3.51 -1.21 -5.00
C VAL A 208 -4.53 -1.75 -6.00
N SER A 209 -5.20 -2.83 -5.62
CA SER A 209 -6.37 -3.35 -6.35
C SER A 209 -7.59 -2.44 -6.17
N GLU A 210 -8.68 -2.70 -6.91
CA GLU A 210 -9.98 -2.06 -6.69
C GLU A 210 -10.53 -2.26 -5.26
N ARG A 211 -10.09 -3.32 -4.58
CA ARG A 211 -10.45 -3.68 -3.20
C ARG A 211 -9.46 -3.11 -2.17
N TRP A 212 -8.58 -2.21 -2.59
CA TRP A 212 -7.55 -1.54 -1.78
C TRP A 212 -6.48 -2.47 -1.20
N ILE A 213 -6.32 -3.67 -1.77
CA ILE A 213 -5.24 -4.60 -1.41
C ILE A 213 -3.94 -4.11 -2.05
N PRO A 214 -2.84 -3.89 -1.31
CA PRO A 214 -1.54 -3.58 -1.88
C PRO A 214 -1.03 -4.70 -2.79
N LEU A 215 -0.37 -4.35 -3.88
CA LEU A 215 0.18 -5.29 -4.86
C LEU A 215 1.67 -4.96 -5.11
N ASP A 216 2.51 -5.97 -5.29
CA ASP A 216 3.93 -5.78 -5.66
C ASP A 216 4.19 -6.02 -7.16
N SER A 217 3.19 -6.58 -7.86
CA SER A 217 3.19 -6.84 -9.29
C SER A 217 1.79 -6.81 -9.92
N SER A 218 1.73 -6.67 -11.25
CA SER A 218 0.46 -6.81 -11.99
C SER A 218 -0.10 -8.23 -11.95
N TYR A 219 0.77 -9.24 -11.82
CA TYR A 219 0.37 -10.65 -11.73
C TYR A 219 -0.34 -10.96 -10.41
N GLU A 220 0.11 -10.37 -9.31
CA GLU A 220 -0.65 -10.40 -8.04
C GLU A 220 -2.03 -9.77 -8.20
N GLY A 221 -2.16 -8.70 -8.99
CA GLY A 221 -3.47 -8.10 -9.31
C GLY A 221 -4.43 -9.08 -10.00
N ILE A 222 -3.90 -9.95 -10.88
CA ILE A 222 -4.69 -10.99 -11.56
C ILE A 222 -5.16 -12.05 -10.55
N ILE A 223 -4.26 -12.50 -9.67
CA ILE A 223 -4.59 -13.49 -8.62
C ILE A 223 -5.56 -12.90 -7.59
N GLU A 224 -5.36 -11.66 -7.16
CA GLU A 224 -6.25 -10.95 -6.25
C GLU A 224 -7.65 -10.76 -6.84
N GLU A 225 -7.75 -10.46 -8.14
CA GLU A 225 -9.04 -10.41 -8.83
C GLU A 225 -9.71 -11.79 -8.93
N LYS A 226 -8.94 -12.85 -9.20
CA LYS A 226 -9.44 -14.24 -9.19
C LYS A 226 -9.93 -14.65 -7.80
N LEU A 227 -9.17 -14.35 -6.74
CA LEU A 227 -9.56 -14.58 -5.34
C LEU A 227 -10.88 -13.89 -5.00
N ALA A 228 -11.04 -12.63 -5.44
CA ALA A 228 -12.29 -11.89 -5.24
C ALA A 228 -13.47 -12.52 -6.00
N LYS A 229 -13.29 -12.87 -7.28
CA LYS A 229 -14.33 -13.53 -8.11
C LYS A 229 -14.77 -14.87 -7.55
N GLU A 230 -13.85 -15.64 -6.99
CA GLU A 230 -14.13 -16.92 -6.33
C GLU A 230 -14.60 -16.77 -4.88
N ARG A 231 -14.85 -15.54 -4.42
CA ARG A 231 -15.34 -15.23 -3.08
C ARG A 231 -14.46 -15.89 -2.01
N ARG A 232 -13.15 -15.72 -2.14
CA ARG A 232 -12.16 -16.20 -1.18
C ARG A 232 -11.96 -15.22 -0.03
N GLN A 233 -11.58 -15.75 1.13
CA GLN A 233 -11.02 -14.96 2.23
C GLN A 233 -9.50 -15.10 2.24
N PHE A 234 -8.79 -13.98 2.28
CA PHE A 234 -7.33 -13.98 2.25
C PHE A 234 -6.72 -12.78 2.98
N THR A 235 -5.42 -12.85 3.22
CA THR A 235 -4.58 -11.74 3.71
C THR A 235 -3.38 -11.57 2.78
N LYS A 236 -3.03 -10.33 2.41
CA LYS A 236 -1.76 -9.98 1.77
C LYS A 236 -0.76 -9.64 2.88
N PRO A 237 0.27 -10.47 3.15
CA PRO A 237 1.33 -10.10 4.07
C PRO A 237 2.02 -8.82 3.59
N LEU A 238 2.30 -7.88 4.50
CA LEU A 238 3.02 -6.65 4.18
C LEU A 238 4.33 -6.59 4.94
N ILE A 239 5.40 -6.28 4.21
CA ILE A 239 6.75 -6.25 4.77
C ILE A 239 7.12 -4.79 5.04
N TYR A 240 7.47 -4.49 6.29
CA TYR A 240 7.92 -3.16 6.68
C TYR A 240 9.03 -3.17 7.75
N ASP A 241 9.40 -4.34 8.26
CA ASP A 241 10.64 -4.65 8.98
C ASP A 241 11.59 -5.48 8.10
N SER A 242 12.85 -5.04 7.98
CA SER A 242 13.84 -5.62 7.07
C SER A 242 14.43 -6.97 7.53
N ALA A 243 14.05 -7.47 8.70
CA ALA A 243 14.59 -8.72 9.24
C ALA A 243 13.85 -9.97 8.72
N GLU A 244 12.69 -9.79 8.06
CA GLU A 244 11.74 -10.87 7.76
C GLU A 244 11.44 -11.01 6.25
N ASP A 245 12.07 -10.20 5.40
CA ASP A 245 11.74 -10.01 3.96
C ASP A 245 11.83 -11.28 3.09
N GLN A 246 12.55 -12.31 3.54
CA GLN A 246 12.95 -13.43 2.66
C GLN A 246 11.90 -14.55 2.52
N TYR A 247 10.88 -14.63 3.40
CA TYR A 247 9.99 -15.80 3.51
C TYR A 247 8.50 -15.47 3.66
N HIS A 248 7.99 -14.46 2.94
CA HIS A 248 6.57 -14.15 2.91
C HIS A 248 5.90 -14.57 1.60
N PRO A 249 4.75 -15.28 1.65
CA PRO A 249 3.93 -15.51 0.46
C PRO A 249 3.26 -14.23 -0.01
N ASP A 250 2.91 -14.18 -1.29
CA ASP A 250 2.12 -13.09 -1.85
C ASP A 250 0.73 -13.01 -1.23
N PHE A 251 0.09 -14.14 -0.94
CA PHE A 251 -1.18 -14.16 -0.21
C PHE A 251 -1.24 -15.33 0.77
N LEU A 252 -2.04 -15.17 1.81
CA LEU A 252 -2.47 -16.23 2.71
C LEU A 252 -3.96 -16.43 2.50
N LEU A 253 -4.34 -17.56 1.94
CA LEU A 253 -5.73 -17.99 1.90
C LEU A 253 -6.13 -18.43 3.30
N THR A 254 -7.32 -18.05 3.82
CA THR A 254 -7.71 -18.33 5.22
C THR A 254 -9.06 -19.04 5.36
N ASP A 255 -9.69 -19.37 4.24
CA ASP A 255 -11.00 -20.04 4.17
C ASP A 255 -10.90 -21.53 3.78
N ILE A 256 -9.77 -22.19 4.02
CA ILE A 256 -9.48 -23.58 3.58
C ILE A 256 -9.75 -24.63 4.65
N ASN A 257 -10.09 -25.84 4.24
CA ASN A 257 -10.30 -26.95 5.17
C ASN A 257 -8.97 -27.51 5.72
N GLY A 258 -8.95 -27.99 6.96
CA GLY A 258 -7.80 -28.72 7.54
C GLY A 258 -6.57 -27.89 7.96
N SER A 259 -6.54 -26.59 7.68
CA SER A 259 -5.49 -25.66 8.13
C SER A 259 -6.07 -24.27 8.47
N ASP A 260 -5.31 -23.46 9.19
CA ASP A 260 -5.66 -22.06 9.46
C ASP A 260 -5.44 -21.18 8.22
N TYR A 261 -4.41 -21.49 7.43
CA TYR A 261 -4.10 -20.80 6.18
C TYR A 261 -3.37 -21.70 5.16
N VAL A 262 -3.37 -21.28 3.89
CA VAL A 262 -2.53 -21.83 2.82
C VAL A 262 -1.79 -20.69 2.12
N PRO A 263 -0.44 -20.73 2.04
CA PRO A 263 0.35 -19.77 1.28
C PRO A 263 0.09 -19.83 -0.22
N LEU A 264 -0.03 -18.68 -0.87
CA LEU A 264 -0.11 -18.51 -2.32
C LEU A 264 1.09 -17.68 -2.80
N GLU A 265 1.82 -18.19 -3.78
CA GLU A 265 3.01 -17.55 -4.36
C GLU A 265 2.86 -17.31 -5.87
N VAL A 266 3.24 -16.12 -6.35
CA VAL A 266 3.14 -15.73 -7.75
C VAL A 266 4.52 -15.47 -8.34
N TRP A 267 4.96 -16.34 -9.24
CA TRP A 267 6.26 -16.22 -9.89
C TRP A 267 6.18 -15.30 -11.13
N GLY A 268 6.52 -14.03 -10.94
CA GLY A 268 6.35 -12.98 -11.95
C GLY A 268 7.63 -12.46 -12.61
N ARG A 269 8.79 -13.09 -12.40
CA ARG A 269 10.09 -12.64 -12.96
C ARG A 269 10.93 -13.81 -13.47
N ASP A 270 11.84 -13.51 -14.39
CA ASP A 270 12.67 -14.49 -15.11
C ASP A 270 14.17 -14.14 -15.11
N THR A 271 14.59 -13.12 -14.35
CA THR A 271 16.01 -12.76 -14.20
C THR A 271 16.79 -13.84 -13.46
N GLU A 272 18.07 -14.05 -13.81
CA GLU A 272 18.92 -15.10 -13.22
C GLU A 272 18.94 -15.08 -11.68
N ASP A 273 19.14 -13.91 -11.07
CA ASP A 273 19.11 -13.75 -9.61
C ASP A 273 17.75 -14.21 -9.02
N TYR A 274 16.65 -13.97 -9.74
CA TYR A 274 15.32 -14.37 -9.32
C TYR A 274 15.10 -15.88 -9.40
N LEU A 275 15.66 -16.56 -10.40
CA LEU A 275 15.56 -18.02 -10.50
C LEU A 275 16.27 -18.72 -9.34
N GLN A 276 17.43 -18.20 -8.92
CA GLN A 276 18.15 -18.68 -7.73
C GLN A 276 17.34 -18.44 -6.45
N HIS A 277 16.74 -17.25 -6.31
CA HIS A 277 15.85 -16.95 -5.19
C HIS A 277 14.59 -17.82 -5.16
N ARG A 278 14.01 -18.13 -6.33
CA ARG A 278 12.85 -19.00 -6.46
C ARG A 278 13.15 -20.41 -5.97
N ALA A 279 14.24 -21.03 -6.41
CA ALA A 279 14.58 -22.40 -5.99
C ALA A 279 14.72 -22.52 -4.46
N VAL A 280 15.39 -21.55 -3.82
CA VAL A 280 15.53 -21.49 -2.35
C VAL A 280 14.16 -21.35 -1.66
N LYS A 281 13.27 -20.54 -2.22
CA LYS A 281 11.94 -20.30 -1.65
C LYS A 281 11.00 -21.51 -1.87
N GLU A 282 11.10 -22.19 -3.01
CA GLU A 282 10.38 -23.44 -3.29
C GLU A 282 10.83 -24.57 -2.33
N GLU A 283 12.14 -24.75 -2.12
CA GLU A 283 12.66 -25.71 -1.14
C GLU A 283 12.15 -25.40 0.27
N TRP A 284 12.13 -24.12 0.66
CA TRP A 284 11.59 -23.69 1.94
C TRP A 284 10.08 -23.97 2.07
N TYR A 285 9.27 -23.66 1.04
CA TYR A 285 7.85 -23.99 1.05
C TYR A 285 7.63 -25.49 1.18
N GLN A 286 8.40 -26.31 0.47
CA GLN A 286 8.29 -27.76 0.55
C GLN A 286 8.67 -28.28 1.95
N GLN A 287 9.68 -27.68 2.60
CA GLN A 287 10.08 -28.05 3.96
C GLN A 287 9.02 -27.67 5.01
N GLU A 288 8.45 -26.47 4.91
CA GLU A 288 7.51 -25.95 5.92
C GLU A 288 6.06 -26.42 5.71
N PHE A 289 5.61 -26.55 4.46
CA PHE A 289 4.21 -26.81 4.11
C PHE A 289 4.00 -28.13 3.37
N GLY A 290 5.06 -28.83 2.94
CA GLY A 290 4.94 -30.00 2.08
C GLY A 290 4.18 -29.63 0.80
N ASP A 291 3.08 -30.35 0.53
CA ASP A 291 2.22 -30.08 -0.64
C ASP A 291 1.10 -29.06 -0.33
N ALA A 292 1.07 -28.49 0.88
CA ALA A 292 0.02 -27.59 1.35
C ALA A 292 0.31 -26.09 1.08
N TRP A 293 0.86 -25.78 -0.10
CA TRP A 293 1.02 -24.43 -0.62
C TRP A 293 0.66 -24.40 -2.11
N TRP A 294 0.29 -23.22 -2.61
CA TRP A 294 -0.11 -23.03 -4.00
C TRP A 294 0.85 -22.06 -4.66
N SER A 295 1.13 -22.28 -5.94
CA SER A 295 1.86 -21.30 -6.74
C SER A 295 1.38 -21.24 -8.18
N TRP A 296 1.70 -20.11 -8.83
CA TRP A 296 1.48 -19.91 -10.25
C TRP A 296 2.70 -19.27 -10.89
N ASP A 297 3.14 -19.84 -12.02
CA ASP A 297 4.25 -19.35 -12.82
C ASP A 297 3.74 -18.43 -13.95
N ALA A 298 3.65 -17.13 -13.63
CA ALA A 298 3.14 -16.13 -14.56
C ALA A 298 4.10 -15.83 -15.72
N VAL A 299 5.38 -16.21 -15.60
CA VAL A 299 6.35 -16.12 -16.70
C VAL A 299 6.04 -17.18 -17.76
N ARG A 300 5.71 -18.40 -17.33
CA ARG A 300 5.32 -19.50 -18.23
C ARG A 300 3.90 -19.38 -18.76
N ASP A 301 3.04 -18.67 -18.05
CA ASP A 301 1.65 -18.37 -18.44
C ASP A 301 1.38 -16.84 -18.50
N PRO A 302 1.99 -16.13 -19.46
CA PRO A 302 1.86 -14.66 -19.54
C PRO A 302 0.46 -14.19 -19.94
N ARG A 303 -0.40 -15.10 -20.43
CA ARG A 303 -1.81 -14.82 -20.77
C ARG A 303 -2.77 -15.16 -19.64
N SER A 304 -2.29 -15.78 -18.57
CA SER A 304 -3.11 -16.16 -17.41
C SER A 304 -4.23 -17.14 -17.78
N GLU A 305 -3.95 -18.03 -18.75
CA GLU A 305 -4.88 -19.04 -19.25
C GLU A 305 -4.84 -20.34 -18.43
N GLU A 306 -3.74 -20.58 -17.72
CA GLU A 306 -3.44 -21.83 -16.99
C GLU A 306 -3.26 -21.58 -15.48
N ILE A 307 -3.91 -20.57 -14.90
CA ILE A 307 -3.87 -20.33 -13.45
C ILE A 307 -4.45 -21.54 -12.70
N PRO A 308 -3.70 -22.21 -11.81
CA PRO A 308 -4.19 -23.38 -11.09
C PRO A 308 -5.39 -23.06 -10.20
N THR A 309 -6.26 -24.05 -10.00
CA THR A 309 -7.39 -23.92 -9.07
C THR A 309 -6.90 -23.71 -7.64
N PHE A 310 -7.54 -22.79 -6.91
CA PHE A 310 -7.20 -22.59 -5.51
C PHE A 310 -7.63 -23.80 -4.65
N PRO A 311 -6.97 -24.02 -3.50
CA PRO A 311 -7.37 -25.05 -2.54
C PRO A 311 -8.85 -24.92 -2.10
N LEU A 312 -9.47 -26.06 -1.78
CA LEU A 312 -10.89 -26.15 -1.44
C LEU A 312 -11.25 -25.31 -0.20
N ARG A 313 -12.44 -24.71 -0.23
CA ARG A 313 -12.94 -23.89 0.88
C ARG A 313 -13.50 -24.78 2.00
N LYS A 314 -13.55 -24.26 3.23
CA LYS A 314 -14.36 -24.84 4.32
C LYS A 314 -15.82 -24.86 3.87
N GLU A 315 -16.53 -25.96 4.12
CA GLU A 315 -17.96 -26.13 3.73
C GLU A 315 -18.83 -24.94 4.14
N TYR A 316 -18.59 -24.39 5.33
CA TYR A 316 -19.26 -23.19 5.82
C TYR A 316 -19.15 -21.99 4.87
N TYR A 317 -17.96 -21.75 4.31
CA TYR A 317 -17.72 -20.65 3.37
C TYR A 317 -18.35 -20.92 2.01
N GLU A 318 -18.38 -22.17 1.57
CA GLU A 318 -19.06 -22.55 0.32
C GLU A 318 -20.56 -22.31 0.40
N PHE A 319 -21.17 -22.69 1.52
CA PHE A 319 -22.58 -22.46 1.79
C PHE A 319 -22.90 -20.96 1.93
N ARG A 320 -22.10 -20.22 2.70
CA ARG A 320 -22.38 -18.81 3.01
C ARG A 320 -22.07 -17.86 1.86
N TYR A 321 -21.08 -18.19 1.03
CA TYR A 321 -20.59 -17.36 -0.07
C TYR A 321 -20.47 -18.19 -1.36
N PRO A 322 -21.59 -18.66 -1.93
CA PRO A 322 -21.56 -19.48 -3.14
C PRO A 322 -20.99 -18.67 -4.31
N ILE A 323 -20.17 -19.31 -5.15
CA ILE A 323 -19.68 -18.69 -6.38
C ILE A 323 -20.86 -18.62 -7.35
N GLU A 324 -21.22 -17.41 -7.78
CA GLU A 324 -22.27 -17.24 -8.77
C GLU A 324 -21.82 -17.90 -10.08
N LYS A 325 -22.58 -18.90 -10.55
CA LYS A 325 -22.38 -19.44 -11.89
C LYS A 325 -22.71 -18.31 -12.86
N LYS A 326 -21.74 -17.87 -13.67
CA LYS A 326 -22.00 -16.96 -14.80
C LYS A 326 -23.15 -17.57 -15.60
N SER A 327 -24.30 -16.89 -15.59
CA SER A 327 -25.48 -17.25 -16.38
C SER A 327 -25.28 -16.89 -17.84
#